data_AF-X0Y9I0-F1
#
_entry.id   AF-X0Y9I0-F1
#
_cell.length_a   1.000
_cell.length_b   1.000
_cell.length_c   1.000
_cell.angle_alpha   90.00
_cell.angle_beta   90.00
_cell.angle_gamma   90.00
#
_symmetry.space_group_name_H-M   'P 1'
#
loop_
_entity.id
_entity.type
_entity.pdbx_description
1 polymer ?
#
loop_
_entity_poly.entity_id
_entity_poly.type
_entity_poly.pdbx_seq_one_letter_code
_entity_poly.pdbx_strand_id
1 'polypeptide(L)'
;MKSEPATAPGATLDPHEVERFQRLSSEWWDPNGKFRPLHQQGPARLTFIRKTLIEHFGLQSNSLKPLQNITILDIGCGGGLVSEPLARLGGRVTGIDPTADSIAIARRHAEAQGPSIDYRV
;
A
#
# COMPACT_ATOMS: atom_id res chain seq x y z
N MET A 1 34.16 7.13 -10.13
CA MET A 1 33.21 6.04 -10.42
C MET A 1 32.67 5.54 -9.10
N LYS A 2 31.36 5.71 -8.83
CA LYS A 2 30.73 5.00 -7.70
C LYS A 2 30.34 3.61 -8.22
N SER A 3 30.78 2.57 -7.51
CA SER A 3 30.48 1.18 -7.82
C SER A 3 28.98 0.90 -7.65
N GLU A 4 28.36 0.26 -8.63
CA GLU A 4 26.99 -0.23 -8.52
C GLU A 4 26.91 -1.32 -7.44
N PRO A 5 25.87 -1.30 -6.59
CA PRO A 5 25.63 -2.39 -5.66
C PRO A 5 25.23 -3.63 -6.46
N ALA A 6 26.00 -4.71 -6.35
CA ALA A 6 25.70 -5.97 -7.02
C ALA A 6 24.38 -6.55 -6.48
N THR A 7 23.41 -6.78 -7.37
CA THR A 7 22.20 -7.55 -7.06
C THR A 7 22.59 -9.01 -6.81
N ALA A 8 22.18 -9.54 -5.67
CA ALA A 8 22.43 -10.95 -5.33
C ALA A 8 21.78 -11.89 -6.38
N PRO A 9 22.34 -13.07 -6.65
CA PRO A 9 21.72 -14.03 -7.57
C PRO A 9 20.30 -14.38 -7.10
N GLY A 10 19.29 -14.07 -7.92
CA GLY A 10 17.87 -14.28 -7.59
C GLY A 10 17.16 -13.10 -6.94
N ALA A 11 17.82 -11.94 -6.78
CA ALA A 11 17.16 -10.71 -6.33
C ALA A 11 16.18 -10.20 -7.41
N THR A 12 14.91 -10.02 -7.03
CA THR A 12 13.87 -9.41 -7.88
C THR A 12 13.68 -7.92 -7.59
N LEU A 13 14.54 -7.34 -6.74
CA LEU A 13 14.51 -5.95 -6.34
C LEU A 13 15.54 -5.16 -7.15
N ASP A 14 15.10 -4.08 -7.80
CA ASP A 14 15.99 -3.12 -8.45
C ASP A 14 16.36 -1.99 -7.46
N PRO A 15 17.65 -1.87 -7.07
CA PRO A 15 18.10 -0.83 -6.15
C PRO A 15 17.83 0.59 -6.64
N HIS A 16 17.85 0.82 -7.97
CA HIS A 16 17.62 2.16 -8.53
C HIS A 16 16.16 2.59 -8.40
N GLU A 17 15.23 1.67 -8.56
CA GLU A 17 13.81 1.96 -8.35
C GLU A 17 13.52 2.19 -6.86
N VAL A 18 14.14 1.43 -5.95
CA VAL A 18 14.02 1.68 -4.51
C VAL A 18 14.51 3.10 -4.16
N GLU A 19 15.70 3.50 -4.63
CA GLU A 19 16.23 4.84 -4.40
C GLU A 19 15.32 5.93 -4.99
N ARG A 20 14.73 5.68 -6.17
CA ARG A 20 13.78 6.59 -6.81
C ARG A 20 12.54 6.80 -5.96
N PHE A 21 11.90 5.74 -5.48
CA PHE A 21 10.69 5.85 -4.64
C PHE A 21 11.00 6.41 -3.26
N GLN A 22 12.17 6.11 -2.71
CA GLN A 22 12.65 6.70 -1.46
C GLN A 22 12.69 8.24 -1.53
N ARG A 23 13.28 8.79 -2.60
CA ARG A 23 13.35 10.25 -2.82
C ARG A 23 11.99 10.92 -2.97
N LEU A 24 10.97 10.17 -3.37
CA LEU A 24 9.61 10.67 -3.60
C LEU A 24 8.68 10.42 -2.41
N SER A 25 9.13 9.73 -1.36
CA SER A 25 8.27 9.21 -0.28
C SER A 25 7.39 10.27 0.41
N SER A 26 7.86 11.51 0.56
CA SER A 26 7.08 12.60 1.16
C SER A 26 5.86 13.03 0.34
N GLU A 27 5.82 12.70 -0.96
CA GLU A 27 4.76 13.10 -1.89
C GLU A 27 3.57 12.12 -1.88
N TRP A 28 3.66 10.99 -1.18
CA TRP A 28 2.68 9.88 -1.26
C TRP A 28 1.23 10.34 -1.04
N TRP A 29 1.00 11.25 -0.10
CA TRP A 29 -0.33 11.70 0.29
C TRP A 29 -0.69 13.11 -0.21
N ASP A 30 0.12 13.72 -1.08
CA ASP A 30 -0.30 14.93 -1.80
C ASP A 30 -1.16 14.54 -3.02
N PRO A 31 -2.48 14.82 -3.01
CA PRO A 31 -3.35 14.48 -4.12
C PRO A 31 -3.03 15.25 -5.41
N ASN A 32 -2.29 16.36 -5.33
CA ASN A 32 -1.83 17.16 -6.46
C ASN A 32 -0.34 16.96 -6.80
N GLY A 33 0.38 16.17 -5.99
CA GLY A 33 1.81 15.95 -6.09
C GLY A 33 2.22 14.89 -7.10
N LYS A 34 3.42 14.34 -6.94
CA LYS A 34 4.02 13.38 -7.89
C LYS A 34 3.23 12.08 -8.05
N PHE A 35 2.45 11.69 -7.03
CA PHE A 35 1.61 10.49 -7.05
C PHE A 35 0.14 10.76 -7.40
N ARG A 36 -0.20 11.97 -7.86
CA ARG A 36 -1.56 12.32 -8.32
C ARG A 36 -2.23 11.24 -9.20
N PRO A 37 -1.56 10.61 -10.18
CA PRO A 37 -2.19 9.55 -10.97
C PRO A 37 -2.69 8.36 -10.12
N LEU A 38 -1.95 7.98 -9.08
CA LEU A 38 -2.34 6.89 -8.18
C LEU A 38 -3.56 7.26 -7.33
N HIS A 39 -3.64 8.52 -6.88
CA HIS A 39 -4.82 9.04 -6.17
C HIS A 39 -6.06 9.02 -7.08
N GLN A 40 -5.92 9.46 -8.33
CA GLN A 40 -7.02 9.48 -9.30
C GLN A 40 -7.51 8.07 -9.66
N GLN A 41 -6.62 7.09 -9.72
CA GLN A 41 -6.97 5.69 -9.95
C GLN A 41 -7.58 4.99 -8.71
N GLY A 42 -7.39 5.56 -7.52
CA GLY A 42 -7.83 5.01 -6.24
C GLY A 42 -9.27 4.49 -6.25
N PRO A 43 -10.28 5.31 -6.59
CA PRO A 43 -11.69 4.89 -6.57
C PRO A 43 -11.98 3.67 -7.45
N ALA A 44 -11.47 3.66 -8.69
CA ALA A 44 -11.69 2.54 -9.61
C ALA A 44 -10.99 1.26 -9.12
N ARG A 45 -9.72 1.37 -8.72
CA ARG A 45 -8.92 0.26 -8.19
C ARG A 45 -9.55 -0.35 -6.93
N LEU A 46 -9.95 0.48 -5.98
CA LEU A 46 -10.57 0.03 -4.73
C LEU A 46 -11.94 -0.59 -4.95
N THR A 47 -12.73 -0.06 -5.90
CA THR A 47 -14.02 -0.66 -6.28
C THR A 47 -13.83 -2.06 -6.85
N PHE A 48 -12.86 -2.22 -7.75
CA PHE A 48 -12.51 -3.53 -8.31
C PHE A 48 -12.08 -4.51 -7.20
N ILE A 49 -11.09 -4.14 -6.38
CA ILE A 49 -10.58 -5.00 -5.30
C ILE A 49 -11.70 -5.40 -4.35
N ARG A 50 -12.50 -4.44 -3.86
CA ARG A 50 -13.64 -4.72 -2.96
C ARG A 50 -14.61 -5.72 -3.59
N LYS A 51 -15.03 -5.48 -4.83
CA LYS A 51 -15.97 -6.36 -5.54
C LYS A 51 -15.41 -7.77 -5.66
N THR A 52 -14.17 -7.89 -6.14
CA THR A 52 -13.51 -9.18 -6.34
C THR A 52 -13.36 -9.95 -5.03
N LEU A 53 -12.96 -9.30 -3.94
CA LEU A 53 -12.85 -9.96 -2.62
C LEU A 53 -14.22 -10.42 -2.11
N ILE A 54 -15.25 -9.58 -2.24
CA ILE A 54 -16.61 -9.93 -1.83
C ILE A 54 -17.12 -11.15 -2.58
N GLU A 55 -16.96 -11.18 -3.91
CA GLU A 55 -17.40 -12.29 -4.76
C GLU A 55 -16.60 -13.56 -4.47
N HIS A 56 -15.27 -13.45 -4.38
CA HIS A 56 -14.38 -14.59 -4.17
C HIS A 56 -14.63 -15.29 -2.82
N PHE A 57 -14.84 -14.52 -1.75
CA PHE A 57 -15.05 -15.04 -0.41
C PHE A 57 -16.53 -15.18 -0.01
N GLY A 58 -17.48 -14.89 -0.92
CA GLY A 58 -18.91 -15.00 -0.64
C GLY A 58 -19.41 -14.06 0.46
N LEU A 59 -18.84 -12.86 0.55
CA LEU A 59 -19.09 -11.91 1.65
C LEU A 59 -20.38 -11.11 1.42
N GLN A 60 -20.95 -10.60 2.51
CA GLN A 60 -22.10 -9.71 2.43
C GLN A 60 -21.65 -8.27 2.11
N SER A 61 -22.17 -7.71 1.02
CA SER A 61 -21.76 -6.39 0.53
C SER A 61 -22.42 -5.21 1.24
N ASN A 62 -23.50 -5.48 1.99
CA ASN A 62 -24.34 -4.49 2.67
C ASN A 62 -23.82 -4.04 4.05
N SER A 63 -22.66 -4.53 4.48
CA SER A 63 -21.98 -4.10 5.70
C SER A 63 -21.08 -2.89 5.43
N LEU A 64 -20.91 -2.02 6.44
CA LEU A 64 -19.87 -0.98 6.44
C LEU A 64 -18.45 -1.57 6.50
N LYS A 65 -18.32 -2.79 7.03
CA LYS A 65 -17.06 -3.55 7.09
C LYS A 65 -17.19 -4.87 6.33
N PRO A 66 -17.33 -4.82 5.00
CA PRO A 66 -17.58 -6.01 4.20
C PRO A 66 -16.38 -6.97 4.17
N LEU A 67 -15.17 -6.50 4.51
CA LEU A 67 -13.94 -7.31 4.55
C LEU A 67 -13.60 -7.78 5.96
N GLN A 68 -14.55 -7.73 6.90
CA GLN A 68 -14.35 -8.24 8.25
C GLN A 68 -13.86 -9.70 8.21
N ASN A 69 -12.85 -9.99 9.03
CA ASN A 69 -12.17 -11.31 9.15
C ASN A 69 -11.32 -11.72 7.94
N ILE A 70 -11.23 -10.91 6.88
CA ILE A 70 -10.30 -11.15 5.78
C ILE A 70 -8.91 -10.68 6.17
N THR A 71 -7.90 -11.53 5.93
CA THR A 71 -6.49 -11.15 6.07
C THR A 71 -5.95 -10.80 4.70
N ILE A 72 -5.29 -9.65 4.58
CA ILE A 72 -4.85 -9.08 3.30
C ILE A 72 -3.37 -8.73 3.38
N LEU A 73 -2.62 -9.12 2.36
CA LEU A 73 -1.23 -8.71 2.16
C LEU A 73 -1.15 -7.75 0.96
N ASP A 74 -0.64 -6.55 1.18
CA ASP A 74 -0.42 -5.52 0.14
C ASP A 74 1.09 -5.42 -0.15
N ILE A 75 1.54 -5.95 -1.29
CA ILE A 75 2.95 -6.04 -1.68
C ILE A 75 3.32 -4.82 -2.54
N GLY A 76 4.34 -4.07 -2.13
CA GLY A 76 4.64 -2.77 -2.71
C GLY A 76 3.62 -1.73 -2.24
N CYS A 77 3.27 -1.75 -0.96
CA CYS A 77 2.20 -0.92 -0.42
C CYS A 77 2.51 0.59 -0.47
N GLY A 78 3.78 0.97 -0.65
CA GLY A 78 4.23 2.35 -0.67
C GLY A 78 3.76 3.12 0.56
N GLY A 79 3.17 4.29 0.33
CA GLY A 79 2.61 5.15 1.38
C GLY A 79 1.26 4.68 1.95
N GLY A 80 0.74 3.51 1.55
CA GLY A 80 -0.48 2.93 2.14
C GLY A 80 -1.80 3.28 1.45
N LEU A 81 -1.77 3.85 0.23
CA LEU A 81 -2.96 4.31 -0.50
C LEU A 81 -4.03 3.22 -0.72
N VAL A 82 -3.65 1.95 -0.75
CA VAL A 82 -4.58 0.80 -0.87
C VAL A 82 -4.80 0.15 0.49
N SER A 83 -3.72 -0.10 1.23
CA SER A 83 -3.76 -0.69 2.56
C SER A 83 -4.76 -0.02 3.50
N GLU A 84 -4.77 1.32 3.58
CA GLU A 84 -5.64 2.05 4.50
C GLU A 84 -7.15 1.90 4.19
N PRO A 85 -7.62 2.12 2.94
CA PRO A 85 -9.00 1.83 2.59
C PRO A 85 -9.43 0.39 2.88
N LEU A 86 -8.57 -0.60 2.61
CA LEU A 86 -8.90 -2.01 2.87
C LEU A 86 -9.03 -2.31 4.37
N ALA A 87 -8.18 -1.70 5.20
CA ALA A 87 -8.30 -1.77 6.65
C ALA A 87 -9.59 -1.09 7.16
N ARG A 88 -9.96 0.07 6.59
CA ARG A 88 -11.22 0.76 6.91
C ARG A 88 -12.45 -0.09 6.57
N LEU A 89 -12.38 -0.90 5.50
CA LEU A 89 -13.41 -1.87 5.14
C LEU A 89 -13.44 -3.13 6.05
N GLY A 90 -12.59 -3.20 7.08
CA GLY A 90 -12.58 -4.25 8.10
C GLY A 90 -11.55 -5.35 7.88
N GLY A 91 -10.71 -5.27 6.85
CA GLY A 91 -9.64 -6.24 6.63
C GLY A 91 -8.52 -6.11 7.66
N ARG A 92 -7.91 -7.24 8.06
CA ARG A 92 -6.60 -7.25 8.74
C ARG A 92 -5.52 -7.14 7.68
N VAL A 93 -4.95 -5.96 7.54
CA VAL A 93 -3.99 -5.65 6.47
C VAL A 93 -2.56 -5.69 7.00
N THR A 94 -1.70 -6.35 6.24
CA THR A 94 -0.24 -6.22 6.34
C THR A 94 0.25 -5.58 5.04
N GLY A 95 0.97 -4.47 5.14
CA GLY A 95 1.59 -3.80 3.99
C GLY A 95 3.10 -4.01 4.00
N ILE A 96 3.68 -4.40 2.87
CA ILE A 96 5.13 -4.56 2.73
C ILE A 96 5.66 -3.69 1.60
N ASP A 97 6.77 -2.99 1.85
CA ASP A 97 7.46 -2.20 0.83
C ASP A 97 8.96 -2.15 1.15
N PRO A 98 9.84 -2.35 0.17
CA PRO A 98 11.29 -2.35 0.39
C PRO A 98 11.84 -0.98 0.85
N THR A 99 11.04 0.07 0.74
CA THR A 99 11.44 1.45 1.07
C THR A 99 11.03 1.79 2.50
N ALA A 100 12.00 1.85 3.42
CA ALA A 100 11.76 2.22 4.81
C ALA A 100 11.06 3.59 4.97
N ASP A 101 11.39 4.56 4.12
CA ASP A 101 10.78 5.90 4.15
C ASP A 101 9.30 5.88 3.71
N SER A 102 8.95 5.09 2.68
CA SER A 102 7.55 4.86 2.30
C SER A 102 6.76 4.24 3.44
N ILE A 103 7.32 3.22 4.10
CA ILE A 103 6.70 2.57 5.26
C ILE A 103 6.54 3.54 6.44
N ALA A 104 7.52 4.40 6.70
CA ALA A 104 7.41 5.43 7.73
C ALA A 104 6.31 6.47 7.42
N ILE A 105 6.12 6.82 6.15
CA ILE A 105 5.01 7.67 5.70
C ILE A 105 3.67 6.96 5.90
N ALA A 106 3.57 5.70 5.49
CA ALA A 106 2.35 4.89 5.61
C ALA A 106 1.93 4.73 7.08
N ARG A 107 2.86 4.39 7.98
CA ARG A 107 2.60 4.29 9.42
C ARG A 107 2.10 5.60 10.01
N ARG A 108 2.81 6.71 9.75
CA ARG A 108 2.42 8.04 10.27
C ARG A 108 1.05 8.47 9.77
N HIS A 109 0.73 8.21 8.50
CA HIS A 109 -0.59 8.55 7.96
C HIS A 109 -1.68 7.67 8.58
N ALA A 110 -1.48 6.35 8.65
CA ALA A 110 -2.42 5.44 9.29
C ALA A 110 -2.67 5.77 10.78
N GLU A 111 -1.62 6.12 11.55
CA GLU A 111 -1.74 6.56 12.94
C GLU A 111 -2.61 7.80 13.09
N ALA A 112 -2.45 8.79 12.20
CA ALA A 112 -3.27 10.01 12.19
C ALA A 112 -4.73 9.74 11.74
N GLN A 113 -4.95 8.69 10.96
CA GLN A 113 -6.23 8.36 10.33
C GLN A 113 -7.06 7.33 11.11
N GLY A 114 -6.44 6.57 12.01
CA GLY A 114 -7.06 5.56 12.86
C GLY A 114 -7.01 4.08 12.42
N PRO A 115 -6.76 3.66 11.16
CA PRO A 115 -6.69 2.23 10.84
C PRO A 115 -5.42 1.58 11.44
N SER A 116 -5.57 0.42 12.08
CA SER A 116 -4.45 -0.41 12.54
C SER A 116 -3.99 -1.32 11.40
N ILE A 117 -2.74 -1.15 10.97
CA ILE A 117 -2.14 -1.87 9.83
C ILE A 117 -0.72 -2.29 10.21
N ASP A 118 -0.36 -3.53 9.89
CA ASP A 118 0.99 -4.04 10.11
C ASP A 118 1.88 -3.73 8.89
N TYR A 119 2.57 -2.59 8.94
CA TYR A 119 3.52 -2.21 7.90
C TYR A 119 4.91 -2.77 8.18
N ARG A 120 5.58 -3.31 7.15
CA ARG A 120 6.93 -3.90 7.25
C ARG A 120 7.79 -3.51 6.04
N VAL A 121 9.11 -3.56 6.24
CA VAL A 121 10.10 -3.43 5.16
C VAL A 121 10.46 -4.82 4.66
#